data_AF-A0A348Q8L9-F1
#
_entry.id   AF-A0A348Q8L9-F1
#
_cell.length_a   1.000
_cell.length_b   1.000
_cell.length_c   1.000
_cell.angle_alpha   90.00
_cell.angle_beta   90.00
_cell.angle_gamma   90.00
#
_symmetry.space_group_name_H-M   'P 1'
#
loop_
_entity.id
_entity.type
_entity.pdbx_description
1 polymer ?
#
loop_
_entity_poly.entity_id
_entity_poly.type
_entity_poly.pdbx_seq_one_letter_code
_entity_poly.pdbx_strand_id
1 'polypeptide(L)'
;MSTDSLDQSPQEPTLVESRNRTSRRPGKWRISNIIDGRALRVKLTAAALDNLGDAQAMRKAALDHLHGAMFRGRMIAQERLQQGAEGLDTARLLSAVQDEVIHALYDFTTTHVHR
;
A
#
# COMPACT_ATOMS: atom_id res chain seq x y z
N MET A 1 43.88 7.56 61.29
CA MET A 1 44.26 7.85 59.89
C MET A 1 43.00 7.90 59.07
N SER A 2 42.88 8.95 58.26
CA SER A 2 41.65 9.53 57.73
C SER A 2 41.05 8.76 56.54
N THR A 3 39.71 8.72 56.55
CA THR A 3 38.74 8.80 55.43
C THR A 3 39.14 8.21 54.07
N ASP A 4 38.49 7.12 53.70
CA ASP A 4 38.25 6.77 52.30
C ASP A 4 36.76 7.03 52.03
N SER A 5 36.46 8.00 51.16
CA SER A 5 35.10 8.34 50.74
C SER A 5 35.12 8.45 49.22
N LEU A 6 34.64 7.40 48.57
CA LEU A 6 34.45 7.34 47.13
C LEU A 6 33.17 8.11 46.78
N ASP A 7 33.35 9.34 46.30
CA ASP A 7 32.31 10.13 45.63
C ASP A 7 32.05 9.53 44.25
N GLN A 8 31.00 8.70 44.14
CA GLN A 8 30.44 8.28 42.86
C GLN A 8 29.28 9.20 42.50
N SER A 9 29.59 10.25 41.76
CA SER A 9 28.58 11.09 41.11
C SER A 9 27.81 10.25 40.07
N PRO A 10 26.46 10.21 40.10
CA PRO A 10 25.70 9.51 39.08
C PRO A 10 25.86 10.21 37.73
N GLN A 11 26.38 9.50 36.72
CA GLN A 11 26.38 10.01 35.36
C GLN A 11 24.93 10.18 34.88
N GLU A 12 24.53 11.42 34.63
CA GLU A 12 23.23 11.72 34.03
C GLU A 12 23.14 11.06 32.65
N PRO A 13 22.03 10.36 32.33
CA PRO A 13 21.86 9.77 31.02
C PRO A 13 21.79 10.90 29.99
N THR A 14 22.79 10.97 29.12
CA THR A 14 22.82 11.89 28.00
C THR A 14 21.62 11.58 27.11
N LEU A 15 20.60 12.44 27.14
CA LEU A 15 19.48 12.43 26.21
C LEU A 15 20.06 12.63 24.82
N VAL A 16 20.26 11.53 24.09
CA VAL A 16 20.49 11.58 22.65
C VAL A 16 19.25 12.23 22.07
N GLU A 17 19.36 13.52 21.74
CA GLU A 17 18.39 14.22 20.90
C GLU A 17 18.33 13.47 19.58
N SER A 18 17.47 12.46 19.54
CA SER A 18 17.00 11.87 18.31
C SER A 18 16.29 13.01 17.60
N ARG A 19 17.05 13.75 16.78
CA ARG A 19 16.57 14.86 15.97
C ARG A 19 15.35 14.34 15.24
N ASN A 20 14.19 14.67 15.80
CA ASN A 20 12.91 14.26 15.26
C ASN A 20 12.87 14.90 13.89
N ARG A 21 13.11 14.10 12.85
CA ARG A 21 13.18 14.57 11.47
C ARG A 21 11.80 15.12 11.20
N THR A 22 11.68 16.44 11.28
CA THR A 22 10.47 17.19 10.96
C THR A 22 9.84 16.55 9.73
N SER A 23 8.61 16.06 9.92
CA SER A 23 7.84 15.23 8.98
C SER A 23 8.15 15.62 7.53
N ARG A 24 9.03 14.84 6.87
CA ARG A 24 9.37 15.09 5.47
C ARG A 24 8.19 14.56 4.67
N ARG A 25 7.56 15.46 3.89
CA ARG A 25 6.50 15.10 2.95
C ARG A 25 6.89 13.82 2.19
N PRO A 26 5.95 12.90 1.98
CA PRO A 26 6.26 11.64 1.33
C PRO A 26 6.79 11.89 -0.09
N GLY A 27 7.83 11.15 -0.47
CA GLY A 27 8.48 11.28 -1.78
C GLY A 27 7.56 10.87 -2.94
N LYS A 28 8.00 11.10 -4.19
CA LYS A 28 7.23 10.75 -5.39
C LYS A 28 6.83 9.27 -5.40
N TRP A 29 5.60 8.97 -5.77
CA TRP A 29 5.11 7.60 -5.91
C TRP A 29 5.24 7.08 -7.35
N ARG A 30 5.12 5.76 -7.48
CA ARG A 30 5.04 5.02 -8.74
C ARG A 30 3.90 4.04 -8.62
N ILE A 31 3.05 3.95 -9.64
CA ILE A 31 1.88 3.06 -9.58
C ILE A 31 2.28 1.61 -9.34
N SER A 32 3.37 1.15 -9.95
CA SER A 32 3.93 -0.21 -9.78
C SER A 32 4.24 -0.59 -8.33
N ASN A 33 4.54 0.39 -7.47
CA ASN A 33 4.85 0.15 -6.06
C ASN A 33 3.57 0.05 -5.19
N ILE A 34 2.43 0.48 -5.73
CA ILE A 34 1.12 0.49 -5.06
C ILE A 34 0.31 -0.72 -5.55
N ILE A 35 0.22 -0.86 -6.88
CA ILE A 35 -0.46 -1.95 -7.58
C ILE A 35 0.43 -2.40 -8.73
N ASP A 36 0.75 -3.69 -8.74
CA ASP A 36 1.31 -4.36 -9.91
C ASP A 36 0.15 -4.85 -10.78
N GLY A 37 -0.14 -4.13 -11.87
CA GLY A 37 -1.21 -4.46 -12.81
C GLY A 37 -1.00 -5.80 -13.53
N ARG A 38 0.24 -6.26 -13.73
CA ARG A 38 0.50 -7.59 -14.30
C ARG A 38 0.17 -8.67 -13.29
N ALA A 39 0.64 -8.53 -12.06
CA ALA A 39 0.32 -9.49 -11.00
C ALA A 39 -1.19 -9.56 -10.72
N LEU A 40 -1.90 -8.42 -10.78
CA LEU A 40 -3.36 -8.40 -10.65
C LEU A 40 -4.04 -9.23 -11.74
N ARG A 41 -3.66 -9.04 -13.01
CA ARG A 41 -4.23 -9.81 -14.13
C ARG A 41 -3.93 -11.30 -14.03
N VAL A 42 -2.72 -11.68 -13.61
CA VAL A 42 -2.38 -13.10 -13.34
C VAL A 42 -3.31 -13.71 -12.29
N LYS A 43 -3.61 -12.98 -11.20
CA LYS A 43 -4.56 -13.44 -10.18
C LYS A 43 -5.98 -13.58 -10.73
N LEU A 44 -6.42 -12.64 -11.55
CA LEU A 44 -7.74 -12.71 -12.19
C LEU A 44 -7.85 -13.91 -13.13
N THR A 45 -6.82 -14.18 -13.93
CA THR A 45 -6.78 -15.39 -14.78
C THR A 45 -6.76 -16.66 -13.94
N ALA A 46 -6.01 -16.71 -12.84
CA ALA A 46 -6.02 -17.85 -11.93
C ALA A 46 -7.44 -18.07 -11.35
N ALA A 47 -8.10 -17.01 -10.88
CA ALA A 47 -9.46 -17.08 -10.37
C ALA A 47 -10.47 -17.58 -11.44
N ALA A 48 -10.28 -17.24 -12.72
CA ALA A 48 -11.08 -17.80 -13.81
C ALA A 48 -10.86 -19.30 -14.01
N LEU A 49 -9.61 -19.74 -13.98
CA LEU A 49 -9.26 -21.16 -14.17
C LEU A 49 -9.72 -22.02 -12.99
N ASP A 50 -9.58 -21.52 -11.76
CA ASP A 50 -9.96 -22.23 -10.53
C ASP A 50 -11.49 -22.42 -10.42
N ASN A 51 -12.27 -21.56 -11.06
CA ASN A 51 -13.74 -21.58 -11.04
C ASN A 51 -14.33 -21.93 -12.42
N LEU A 52 -13.60 -22.70 -13.24
CA LEU A 52 -14.06 -23.09 -14.56
C LEU A 52 -15.41 -23.83 -14.48
N GLY A 53 -16.42 -23.35 -15.20
CA GLY A 53 -17.78 -23.91 -15.18
C GLY A 53 -18.71 -23.30 -14.12
N ASP A 54 -18.20 -22.53 -13.15
CA ASP A 54 -19.02 -21.74 -12.23
C ASP A 54 -18.78 -20.24 -12.44
N ALA A 55 -19.61 -19.66 -13.30
CA ALA A 55 -19.50 -18.26 -13.67
C ALA A 55 -19.83 -17.30 -12.51
N GLN A 56 -20.58 -17.74 -11.50
CA GLN A 56 -20.89 -16.90 -10.35
C GLN A 56 -19.72 -16.86 -9.37
N ALA A 57 -19.15 -18.02 -9.04
CA ALA A 57 -17.97 -18.13 -8.18
C ALA A 57 -16.76 -17.41 -8.81
N MET A 58 -16.55 -17.56 -10.12
CA MET A 58 -15.51 -16.84 -10.87
C MET A 58 -15.63 -15.31 -10.71
N ARG A 59 -16.82 -14.76 -10.94
CA ARG A 59 -17.05 -13.30 -10.84
C ARG A 59 -16.84 -12.81 -9.41
N LYS A 60 -17.27 -13.59 -8.41
CA LYS A 60 -17.07 -13.26 -7.00
C LYS A 60 -15.58 -13.21 -6.65
N ALA A 61 -14.81 -14.23 -7.02
CA ALA A 61 -13.37 -14.28 -6.78
C ALA A 61 -12.62 -13.13 -7.47
N ALA A 62 -12.99 -12.80 -8.70
CA ALA A 62 -12.44 -11.65 -9.42
C ALA A 62 -12.72 -10.33 -8.69
N LEU A 63 -13.97 -10.12 -8.21
CA LEU A 63 -14.33 -8.94 -7.43
C LEU A 63 -13.51 -8.82 -6.14
N ASP A 64 -13.26 -9.92 -5.43
CA ASP A 64 -12.47 -9.91 -4.21
C ASP A 64 -11.03 -9.41 -4.47
N HIS A 65 -10.42 -9.82 -5.58
CA HIS A 65 -9.10 -9.33 -5.98
C HIS A 65 -9.10 -7.85 -6.36
N LEU A 66 -10.11 -7.38 -7.12
CA LEU A 66 -10.23 -5.98 -7.53
C LEU A 66 -10.49 -5.06 -6.33
N HIS A 67 -11.36 -5.48 -5.41
CA HIS A 67 -11.61 -4.76 -4.16
C HIS A 67 -10.36 -4.70 -3.28
N GLY A 68 -9.60 -5.79 -3.18
CA GLY A 68 -8.33 -5.81 -2.46
C GLY A 68 -7.30 -4.82 -3.03
N ALA A 69 -7.19 -4.74 -4.36
CA ALA A 69 -6.32 -3.78 -5.03
C ALA A 69 -6.75 -2.32 -4.75
N MET A 70 -8.04 -2.03 -4.89
CA MET A 70 -8.61 -0.71 -4.58
C MET A 70 -8.43 -0.32 -3.10
N PHE A 71 -8.63 -1.26 -2.18
CA PHE A 71 -8.45 -1.03 -0.75
C PHE A 71 -7.00 -0.68 -0.42
N ARG A 72 -6.04 -1.44 -0.96
CA ARG A 72 -4.61 -1.14 -0.80
C ARG A 72 -4.26 0.26 -1.31
N GLY A 73 -4.73 0.62 -2.50
CA GLY A 73 -4.48 1.95 -3.06
C GLY A 73 -5.02 3.07 -2.19
N ARG A 74 -6.24 2.91 -1.65
CA ARG A 74 -6.83 3.87 -0.70
C ARG A 74 -6.07 3.97 0.61
N MET A 75 -5.63 2.85 1.18
CA MET A 75 -4.82 2.85 2.40
C MET A 75 -3.53 3.64 2.22
N ILE A 76 -2.80 3.40 1.13
CA ILE A 76 -1.55 4.11 0.83
C ILE A 76 -1.81 5.59 0.59
N ALA A 77 -2.88 5.94 -0.12
CA ALA A 77 -3.28 7.33 -0.32
C ALA A 77 -3.59 8.03 1.01
N GLN A 78 -4.33 7.37 1.90
CA GLN A 78 -4.66 7.88 3.23
C GLN A 78 -3.41 8.09 4.07
N GLU A 79 -2.51 7.11 4.12
CA GLU A 79 -1.25 7.21 4.86
C GLU A 79 -0.39 8.37 4.34
N ARG A 80 -0.27 8.53 3.02
CA ARG A 80 0.47 9.64 2.42
C ARG A 80 -0.13 11.00 2.76
N LEU A 81 -1.46 11.11 2.72
CA LEU A 81 -2.16 12.34 3.09
C LEU A 81 -1.91 12.69 4.56
N GLN A 82 -1.95 11.70 5.45
CA GLN A 82 -1.61 11.87 6.88
C GLN A 82 -0.14 12.28 7.10
N GLN A 83 0.77 11.85 6.23
CA GLN A 83 2.19 12.27 6.22
C GLN A 83 2.40 13.67 5.60
N GLY A 84 1.33 14.37 5.21
CA GLY A 84 1.40 15.74 4.66
C GLY A 84 1.62 15.81 3.15
N ALA A 85 1.23 14.77 2.40
CA ALA A 85 1.13 14.85 0.95
C ALA A 85 0.10 15.91 0.51
N GLU A 86 0.26 16.41 -0.72
CA GLU A 86 -0.70 17.33 -1.32
C GLU A 86 -2.00 16.60 -1.72
N GLY A 87 -3.14 17.26 -1.58
CA GLY A 87 -4.44 16.69 -1.98
C GLY A 87 -4.50 16.33 -3.47
N LEU A 88 -3.90 17.14 -4.34
CA LEU A 88 -3.83 16.87 -5.77
C LEU A 88 -2.94 15.65 -6.10
N ASP A 89 -1.82 15.48 -5.39
CA ASP A 89 -0.97 14.27 -5.53
C ASP A 89 -1.73 13.01 -5.11
N THR A 90 -2.48 13.11 -4.01
CA THR A 90 -3.33 12.04 -3.48
C THR A 90 -4.46 11.67 -4.45
N ALA A 91 -5.11 12.67 -5.06
CA ALA A 91 -6.14 12.44 -6.08
C ALA A 91 -5.56 11.72 -7.30
N ARG A 92 -4.41 12.16 -7.81
CA ARG A 92 -3.72 11.50 -8.93
C ARG A 92 -3.35 10.07 -8.63
N LEU A 93 -2.93 9.77 -7.40
CA LEU A 93 -2.64 8.41 -6.95
C LEU A 93 -3.89 7.54 -7.01
N LEU A 94 -5.01 8.03 -6.47
CA LEU A 94 -6.29 7.30 -6.49
C LEU A 94 -6.80 7.06 -7.92
N SER A 95 -6.68 8.05 -8.80
CA SER A 95 -7.02 7.90 -10.22
C SER A 95 -6.15 6.84 -10.90
N ALA A 96 -4.83 6.88 -10.72
CA ALA A 96 -3.94 5.89 -11.30
C ALA A 96 -4.23 4.46 -10.81
N VAL A 97 -4.62 4.31 -9.53
CA VAL A 97 -5.10 3.04 -8.98
C VAL A 97 -6.38 2.56 -9.67
N GLN A 98 -7.34 3.47 -9.89
CA GLN A 98 -8.58 3.14 -10.57
C GLN A 98 -8.33 2.73 -12.03
N ASP A 99 -7.46 3.43 -12.74
CA ASP A 99 -7.12 3.13 -14.13
C ASP A 99 -6.56 1.70 -14.27
N GLU A 100 -5.64 1.29 -13.39
CA GLU A 100 -5.10 -0.08 -13.37
C GLU A 100 -6.18 -1.14 -13.08
N VAL A 101 -7.08 -0.86 -12.15
CA VAL A 101 -8.17 -1.78 -11.78
C VAL A 101 -9.18 -1.91 -12.92
N ILE A 102 -9.54 -0.80 -13.57
CA ILE A 102 -10.44 -0.79 -14.73
C ILE A 102 -9.82 -1.53 -15.91
N HIS A 103 -8.52 -1.32 -16.17
CA HIS A 103 -7.81 -2.03 -17.23
C HIS A 103 -7.78 -3.53 -16.98
N ALA A 104 -7.45 -3.96 -15.75
CA ALA A 104 -7.45 -5.37 -15.39
C ALA A 104 -8.85 -6.02 -15.45
N LEU A 105 -9.90 -5.28 -15.05
CA LEU A 105 -11.28 -5.72 -15.18
C LEU A 105 -11.68 -5.90 -16.65
N TYR A 106 -11.33 -4.94 -17.51
CA TYR A 106 -11.61 -5.01 -18.94
C TYR A 106 -10.95 -6.24 -19.60
N ASP A 107 -9.66 -6.47 -19.33
CA ASP A 107 -8.94 -7.65 -19.82
C ASP A 107 -9.63 -8.94 -19.35
N PHE A 108 -10.03 -9.00 -18.09
CA PHE A 108 -10.71 -10.16 -17.52
C PHE A 108 -12.07 -10.43 -18.15
N THR A 109 -12.91 -9.40 -18.31
CA THR A 109 -14.28 -9.59 -18.84
C THR A 109 -14.25 -9.99 -20.30
N THR A 110 -13.39 -9.36 -21.11
CA THR A 110 -13.23 -9.69 -22.52
C THR A 110 -12.65 -11.09 -22.75
N THR A 111 -11.78 -11.57 -21.86
CA THR A 111 -11.13 -12.88 -22.01
C THR A 111 -11.94 -14.04 -21.41
N HIS A 112 -12.57 -13.84 -20.25
CA HIS A 112 -13.13 -14.93 -19.45
C HIS A 112 -14.65 -14.87 -19.28
N VAL A 113 -15.30 -13.72 -19.49
CA VAL A 113 -16.75 -13.56 -19.26
C VAL A 113 -17.55 -13.60 -20.55
N HIS A 114 -17.05 -12.97 -21.61
CA HIS A 114 -17.76 -12.85 -22.89
C HIS A 114 -17.30 -13.84 -23.98
N ARG A 115 -16.43 -14.80 -23.63
CA ARG A 115 -16.00 -15.87 -24.52
C ARG A 115 -17.01 -17.01 -24.54
#